data_AF-A0AAW4L168-F1
#
_entry.id   AF-A0AAW4L168-F1
#
_cell.length_a   1.000
_cell.length_b   1.000
_cell.length_c   1.000
_cell.angle_alpha   90.00
_cell.angle_beta   90.00
_cell.angle_gamma   90.00
#
_symmetry.space_group_name_H-M   'P 1'
#
loop_
_entity.id
_entity.type
_entity.pdbx_description
1 polymer ?
#
loop_
_entity_poly.entity_id
_entity_poly.type
_entity_poly.pdbx_seq_one_letter_code
_entity_poly.pdbx_strand_id
1 'polypeptide(L)' 'MNLWFRLLHMLLRRPWRKPVHGLATTVVRMRVWPLDLDLNRHVTNGRYFTLADVARMDFVLRTGAFRV' A
#
# COMPACT_ATOMS: atom_id res chain seq x y z
N MET A 1 8.90 4.74 8.00
CA MET A 1 9.31 5.29 6.69
C MET A 1 8.13 6.09 6.22
N ASN A 2 8.30 7.40 5.99
CA ASN A 2 7.18 8.29 5.68
C ASN A 2 6.27 7.64 4.63
N LEU A 3 4.96 7.62 4.91
CA LEU A 3 3.94 6.96 4.09
C LEU A 3 4.08 7.30 2.61
N TRP A 4 4.40 8.56 2.35
CA TRP A 4 4.67 9.13 1.03
C TRP A 4 5.75 8.37 0.24
N PHE A 5 6.84 7.94 0.88
CA PHE A 5 7.86 7.13 0.20
C PHE A 5 7.36 5.75 -0.18
N ARG A 6 6.52 5.12 0.65
CA ARG A 6 5.92 3.81 0.34
C ARG A 6 4.97 3.93 -0.84
N LEU A 7 4.16 4.99 -0.86
CA LEU A 7 3.21 5.28 -1.92
C LEU A 7 3.94 5.62 -3.23
N LEU A 8 4.98 6.46 -3.18
CA LEU A 8 5.82 6.78 -4.33
C LEU A 8 6.53 5.54 -4.87
N HIS A 9 7.09 4.69 -4.00
CA HIS A 9 7.72 3.45 -4.40
C HIS A 9 6.72 2.44 -5.01
N MET A 10 5.49 2.40 -4.50
CA MET A 10 4.40 1.62 -5.10
C MET A 10 4.08 2.12 -6.51
N LEU A 11 3.92 3.44 -6.68
CA LEU A 11 3.66 4.08 -7.98
C LEU A 11 4.80 3.86 -8.96
N LEU A 12 6.06 3.97 -8.53
CA LEU A 12 7.22 3.69 -9.38
C LEU A 12 7.26 2.22 -9.82
N ARG A 13 6.83 1.27 -8.99
CA ARG A 13 6.81 -0.16 -9.36
C ARG A 13 5.66 -0.54 -10.27
N ARG A 14 4.72 0.38 -10.55
CA ARG A 14 3.55 0.15 -11.41
C ARG A 14 3.88 -0.44 -12.79
N PRO A 15 4.86 0.07 -13.57
CA PRO A 15 5.13 -0.43 -14.92
C PRO A 15 5.51 -1.92 -14.94
N TRP A 16 6.08 -2.41 -13.83
CA TRP A 16 6.52 -3.79 -13.67
C TRP A 16 5.46 -4.70 -13.02
N ARG A 17 4.29 -4.16 -12.63
CA ARG A 17 3.22 -4.92 -12.01
C ARG A 17 2.19 -5.33 -13.04
N LYS A 18 1.88 -6.64 -13.09
CA LYS A 18 0.82 -7.16 -13.97
C LYS A 18 -0.56 -6.66 -13.52
N PRO A 19 -1.44 -6.27 -14.46
CA PRO A 19 -2.82 -5.94 -14.16
C PRO A 19 -3.54 -7.16 -13.59
N VAL A 20 -4.60 -6.93 -12.82
CA VAL A 20 -5.39 -7.99 -12.15
C VAL A 20 -6.88 -7.77 -12.39
N HIS A 21 -7.65 -8.85 -12.40
CA HIS A 21 -9.12 -8.74 -12.48
C HIS A 21 -9.71 -8.11 -11.22
N GLY A 22 -10.86 -7.44 -11.36
CA GLY A 22 -11.57 -6.80 -10.24
C GLY A 22 -12.04 -7.75 -9.13
N LEU A 23 -12.08 -9.06 -9.38
CA LEU A 23 -12.40 -10.08 -8.37
C LEU A 23 -11.17 -10.86 -7.89
N ALA A 24 -9.97 -10.49 -8.35
CA ALA A 24 -8.74 -11.16 -7.96
C ALA A 24 -8.27 -10.69 -6.58
N THR A 25 -7.63 -11.57 -5.82
CA THR A 25 -6.99 -11.21 -4.55
C THR A 25 -5.58 -10.67 -4.80
N THR A 26 -5.27 -9.48 -4.25
CA THR A 26 -3.92 -8.91 -4.28
C THR A 26 -3.32 -8.85 -2.89
N VAL A 27 -2.07 -9.26 -2.74
CA VAL A 27 -1.32 -9.16 -1.49
C VAL A 27 -0.18 -8.15 -1.63
N VAL A 28 -0.16 -7.14 -0.77
CA VAL A 28 0.92 -6.14 -0.71
C VAL A 28 1.70 -6.34 0.58
N ARG A 29 2.92 -6.88 0.47
CA ARG A 29 3.83 -7.03 1.60
C ARG A 29 4.53 -5.71 1.88
N MET A 30 4.42 -5.22 3.11
CA MET A 30 5.05 -4.00 3.58
C MET A 30 5.87 -4.30 4.84
N ARG A 31 7.11 -3.83 4.89
CA ARG A 31 7.96 -3.94 6.08
C ARG A 31 7.71 -2.76 7.00
N VAL A 32 7.45 -2.97 8.29
CA VAL A 32 7.35 -1.89 9.28
C VAL A 32 8.74 -1.33 9.54
N TRP A 33 8.87 -0.01 9.59
CA TRP A 33 10.14 0.66 9.90
C TRP A 33 10.07 1.27 11.30
N PRO A 34 11.23 1.49 11.97
CA PRO A 34 11.26 2.07 13.32
C PRO A 34 10.51 3.39 13.46
N LEU A 35 10.54 4.22 12.40
CA LEU A 35 9.81 5.49 12.29
C LEU A 35 8.28 5.36 12.23
N ASP A 36 7.75 4.16 12.05
CA ASP A 36 6.30 3.91 12.00
C ASP A 36 5.77 3.36 13.34
N LEU A 37 6.67 3.13 14.30
CA LEU A 37 6.33 2.69 15.66
C LEU A 37 6.10 3.90 16.55
N ASP A 38 5.17 3.77 17.48
CA ASP A 38 4.98 4.74 18.56
C ASP A 38 6.02 4.57 19.69
N LEU A 39 5.90 5.39 20.74
CA LEU A 39 6.71 5.29 21.94
C LEU A 39 6.57 3.92 22.65
N ASN A 40 5.42 3.26 22.48
CA ASN A 40 5.19 1.92 22.99
C ASN A 40 5.85 0.83 22.13
N ARG A 41 6.56 1.20 21.05
CA ARG A 41 7.17 0.28 20.07
C ARG A 41 6.15 -0.59 19.34
N HIS A 42 4.93 -0.12 19.20
CA HIS A 42 3.87 -0.78 18.45
C HIS A 42 3.43 0.08 17.28
N VAL A 43 2.84 -0.56 16.27
CA VAL A 43 2.19 0.16 15.18
C VAL A 43 0.89 0.72 15.73
N THR A 44 0.67 2.02 15.54
CA THR A 44 -0.58 2.65 15.98
C THR A 44 -1.77 2.16 15.15
N ASN A 45 -2.96 2.15 15.76
CA ASN A 45 -4.20 1.78 15.07
C ASN A 45 -4.41 2.60 13.78
N GLY A 46 -4.11 3.90 13.82
CA GLY A 46 -4.17 4.77 12.64
C GLY A 46 -3.24 4.33 11.52
N ARG A 47 -2.02 3.86 11.85
CA ARG A 47 -1.05 3.40 10.86
C ARG A 47 -1.48 2.13 10.15
N TYR A 48 -2.20 1.23 10.81
CA TYR A 48 -2.77 0.05 10.14
C TYR A 48 -3.74 0.46 9.03
N PHE A 49 -4.66 1.41 9.30
CA PHE A 49 -5.57 1.92 8.28
C PHE A 49 -4.83 2.60 7.14
N THR A 50 -3.80 3.40 7.43
CA THR A 50 -3.03 4.05 6.37
C THR A 50 -2.26 3.06 5.50
N LEU A 51 -1.75 1.97 6.07
CA LEU A 51 -1.12 0.90 5.30
C LEU A 51 -2.15 0.12 4.45
N ALA A 52 -3.34 -0.12 5.00
CA ALA A 52 -4.44 -0.74 4.25
C ALA A 52 -4.88 0.11 3.05
N ASP A 53 -4.91 1.44 3.18
CA ASP A 53 -5.23 2.33 2.08
C ASP A 53 -4.19 2.28 0.96
N VAL A 54 -2.90 2.18 1.29
CA VAL A 54 -1.84 1.96 0.28
C VAL A 54 -2.09 0.66 -0.49
N ALA A 55 -2.44 -0.43 0.20
CA ALA A 55 -2.76 -1.70 -0.47
C ALA A 55 -4.02 -1.60 -1.34
N ARG A 56 -5.04 -0.87 -0.90
CA ARG A 56 -6.26 -0.61 -1.67
C ARG A 56 -5.96 0.22 -2.92
N MET A 57 -5.07 1.21 -2.82
CA MET A 57 -4.62 1.97 -3.98
C MET A 57 -3.86 1.09 -5.00
N ASP A 58 -2.99 0.17 -4.56
CA ASP A 58 -2.35 -0.81 -5.47
C ASP A 58 -3.41 -1.63 -6.21
N PHE A 59 -4.44 -2.08 -5.50
CA PHE A 59 -5.54 -2.85 -6.07
C PHE A 59 -6.30 -2.05 -7.13
N VAL A 60 -6.79 -0.85 -6.79
CA VAL A 60 -7.55 0.02 -7.72
C VAL A 60 -6.73 0.35 -8.97
N LEU A 61 -5.43 0.61 -8.81
CA LEU A 61 -4.54 0.92 -9.93
C LEU A 61 -4.27 -0.29 -10.82
N ARG A 62 -4.20 -1.51 -10.25
CA ARG A 62 -3.95 -2.75 -11.00
C ARG A 62 -5.21 -3.31 -11.66
N THR A 63 -6.39 -3.05 -11.11
CA THR A 63 -7.67 -3.44 -11.71
C THR A 63 -8.15 -2.45 -12.76
N GLY A 64 -7.60 -1.24 -12.79
CA GLY A 64 -8.05 -0.20 -13.71
C GLY A 64 -9.38 0.43 -13.30
N ALA A 65 -9.87 0.17 -12.08
CA ALA A 65 -11.14 0.71 -11.57
C ALA A 65 -11.16 2.25 -11.47
N PHE A 66 -10.00 2.90 -11.58
CA PHE A 66 -9.89 4.37 -11.67
C PHE A 66 -10.33 4.95 -13.04
N ARG A 67 -10.51 4.10 -14.06
CA ARG A 67 -10.80 4.51 -15.44
C ARG A 67 -12.29 4.40 -15.79
N VAL A 68 -13.15 4.18 -14.79
CA VAL A 68 -14.61 4.16 -14.91
C VAL A 68 -15.14 5.58 -15.00
#